data_AF-A0A5N8HLS7-F1
#
_entry.id   AF-A0A5N8HLS7-F1
#
_cell.length_a   1.000
_cell.length_b   1.000
_cell.length_c   1.000
_cell.angle_alpha   90.00
_cell.angle_beta   90.00
_cell.angle_gamma   90.00
#
_symmetry.space_group_name_H-M   'P 1'
#
loop_
_entity.id
_entity.type
_entity.pdbx_description
1 polymer ?
#
loop_
_entity_poly.entity_id
_entity_poly.type
_entity_poly.pdbx_seq_one_letter_code
_entity_poly.pdbx_strand_id
1 'polypeptide(L)' 'MTPVKVWQERVEIPTYETGPQDIHPMFLENRVYQGSSGAVYPYGVTDTLSEQKTLKSWQAVWLENDY' A
#
# COMPACT_ATOMS: atom_id res chain seq x y z
N MET A 1 -17.09 31.36 4.66
CA MET A 1 -16.75 30.00 4.22
C MET A 1 -15.61 30.10 3.25
N THR A 2 -14.50 29.41 3.51
CA THR A 2 -13.42 29.36 2.54
C THR A 2 -13.80 28.42 1.39
N PRO A 3 -13.40 28.71 0.13
CA PRO A 3 -13.58 27.77 -0.96
C PRO A 3 -12.83 26.46 -0.68
N VAL A 4 -13.46 25.32 -0.99
CA VAL A 4 -12.81 24.00 -0.94
C VAL A 4 -11.56 24.01 -1.81
N LYS A 5 -10.46 23.48 -1.29
CA LYS A 5 -9.17 23.41 -1.98
C LYS A 5 -8.86 21.98 -2.39
N VAL A 6 -8.34 21.82 -3.60
CA VAL A 6 -7.87 20.54 -4.13
C VAL A 6 -6.54 20.77 -4.82
N TRP A 7 -5.53 19.99 -4.46
CA TRP A 7 -4.22 20.05 -5.12
C TRP A 7 -3.47 18.73 -5.00
N GLN A 8 -2.35 18.67 -5.71
CA GLN A 8 -1.45 17.53 -5.76
C GLN A 8 -0.03 18.00 -5.45
N GLU A 9 0.70 17.25 -4.64
CA GLU A 9 2.11 17.51 -4.36
C GLU A 9 2.88 16.21 -4.12
N ARG A 10 4.21 16.27 -4.30
CA ARG A 10 5.08 15.15 -3.92
C ARG A 10 5.46 15.30 -2.46
N VAL A 11 5.13 14.29 -1.65
CA VAL A 11 5.52 14.20 -0.25
C VAL A 11 6.57 13.11 -0.08
N GLU A 12 7.53 13.33 0.81
CA GLU A 12 8.51 12.30 1.18
C GLU A 12 8.11 11.66 2.51
N ILE A 13 7.87 10.35 2.48
CA ILE A 13 7.47 9.59 3.66
C ILE A 13 8.58 8.59 4.00
N PRO A 14 9.15 8.63 5.23
CA PRO A 14 10.06 7.59 5.69
C PRO A 14 9.36 6.23 5.64
N THR A 15 9.86 5.33 4.80
CA THR A 15 9.23 4.06 4.46
C THR A 15 10.22 2.93 4.65
N TYR A 16 9.78 1.84 5.26
CA TYR A 16 10.48 0.55 5.24
C TYR A 16 9.89 -0.24 4.08
N GLU A 17 10.67 -0.50 3.04
CA GLU A 17 10.17 -1.17 1.84
C GLU A 17 9.90 -2.66 2.09
N THR A 18 9.08 -3.27 1.24
CA THR A 18 8.85 -4.71 1.29
C THR A 18 10.14 -5.46 0.97
N GLY A 19 10.32 -6.62 1.58
CA GLY A 19 11.35 -7.57 1.17
C GLY A 19 11.12 -8.11 -0.25
N PRO A 20 12.01 -8.98 -0.72
CA PRO A 20 11.79 -9.69 -1.97
C PRO A 20 10.48 -10.49 -1.92
N GLN A 21 9.81 -10.59 -3.07
CA GLN A 21 8.67 -11.49 -3.20
C GLN A 21 9.16 -12.94 -3.23
N ASP A 22 8.36 -13.85 -2.69
CA ASP A 22 8.56 -15.28 -2.90
C ASP A 22 8.50 -15.58 -4.40
N ILE A 23 9.43 -16.40 -4.88
CA ILE A 23 9.52 -16.80 -6.28
C ILE A 23 8.42 -17.79 -6.66
N HIS A 24 7.82 -18.46 -5.69
CA HIS A 24 6.76 -19.44 -5.91
C HIS A 24 5.39 -18.75 -5.83
N PRO A 25 4.53 -18.90 -6.85
CA PRO A 25 3.18 -18.36 -6.80
C PRO A 25 2.38 -19.01 -5.67
N MET A 26 1.65 -18.20 -4.92
CA MET A 26 0.78 -18.66 -3.84
C MET A 26 -0.69 -18.65 -4.25
N PHE A 27 -1.34 -19.80 -4.07
CA PHE A 27 -2.76 -20.04 -4.33
C PHE A 27 -3.47 -20.18 -2.98
N LEU A 28 -4.07 -19.09 -2.51
CA LEU A 28 -4.66 -18.97 -1.17
C LEU A 28 -6.19 -18.78 -1.23
N GLU A 29 -6.83 -19.30 -2.28
CA GLU A 29 -8.26 -19.11 -2.58
C GLU A 29 -9.16 -19.65 -1.47
N ASN A 30 -8.79 -20.79 -0.87
CA ASN A 30 -9.60 -21.45 0.14
C ASN A 30 -9.27 -20.93 1.55
N ARG A 31 -10.29 -20.44 2.24
CA ARG A 31 -10.22 -19.96 3.62
C ARG A 31 -11.28 -20.65 4.47
N VAL A 32 -11.06 -20.70 5.79
CA VAL A 32 -11.94 -21.40 6.74
C VAL A 32 -13.33 -20.75 6.85
N TYR A 33 -13.44 -19.45 6.57
CA TYR A 33 -14.71 -18.72 6.66
C TYR A 33 -15.45 -18.71 5.33
N GLN A 34 -16.76 -19.03 5.37
CA GLN A 34 -17.60 -19.00 4.17
C GLN A 34 -17.68 -17.59 3.58
N GLY A 35 -17.52 -17.50 2.26
CA GLY A 35 -17.51 -16.23 1.51
C GLY A 35 -16.18 -15.47 1.56
N SER A 36 -15.17 -15.96 2.29
CA SER A 36 -13.82 -15.38 2.24
C SER A 36 -12.95 -16.08 1.19
N SER A 37 -12.19 -15.29 0.44
CA SER A 37 -11.16 -15.77 -0.47
C SER A 37 -9.86 -15.04 -0.17
N GLY A 38 -8.76 -15.79 -0.11
CA GLY A 38 -7.42 -15.24 0.01
C GLY A 38 -6.67 -15.15 -1.31
N ALA A 39 -7.37 -15.24 -2.46
CA ALA A 39 -6.74 -15.22 -3.77
C ALA A 39 -5.89 -13.96 -3.98
N VAL A 40 -4.59 -14.17 -4.24
CA VAL A 40 -3.60 -13.09 -4.44
C VAL A 40 -2.88 -13.20 -5.77
N TYR A 41 -2.80 -14.39 -6.37
CA TYR A 41 -2.21 -14.58 -7.70
C TYR A 41 -2.92 -13.69 -8.75
N PRO A 42 -2.18 -13.00 -9.65
CA PRO A 42 -0.76 -13.14 -9.97
C PRO A 42 0.21 -12.29 -9.16
N TYR A 43 -0.24 -11.61 -8.09
CA TYR A 43 0.67 -10.83 -7.25
C TYR A 43 1.54 -11.75 -6.39
N GLY A 44 2.85 -11.49 -6.38
CA GLY A 44 3.77 -12.17 -5.47
C GLY A 44 3.53 -11.74 -4.02
N VAL A 45 3.88 -12.63 -3.10
CA VAL A 45 3.70 -12.41 -1.66
C VAL A 45 5.05 -12.20 -1.00
N THR A 46 5.09 -11.38 0.03
CA THR A 46 6.27 -11.10 0.84
C THR A 46 5.89 -11.15 2.31
N ASP A 47 6.76 -11.68 3.15
CA ASP A 47 6.59 -11.84 4.59
C ASP A 47 7.63 -11.05 5.40
N THR A 48 8.50 -10.30 4.71
CA THR A 48 9.57 -9.50 5.31
C THR A 48 9.48 -8.04 4.91
N LEU A 49 10.00 -7.16 5.77
CA LEU A 49 10.22 -5.74 5.50
C LEU A 49 11.71 -5.47 5.57
N SER A 50 12.19 -4.50 4.80
CA SER A 50 13.54 -3.95 4.94
C SER A 50 13.73 -3.38 6.34
N GLU A 51 14.90 -3.62 6.93
CA GLU A 51 15.30 -2.97 8.19
C GLU A 51 15.82 -1.54 7.98
N GLN A 52 15.98 -1.12 6.72
CA GLN A 52 16.45 0.21 6.36
C GLN A 52 15.26 1.13 6.05
N LYS A 53 15.23 2.26 6.76
CA LYS A 53 14.28 3.34 6.50
C LYS A 53 14.79 4.22 5.38
N THR A 54 14.00 4.38 4.32
CA THR A 54 14.32 5.24 3.17
C THR A 54 13.26 6.32 2.99
N LEU A 55 13.64 7.50 2.49
CA LEU A 55 12.67 8.51 2.08
C LEU A 55 12.11 8.11 0.73
N LYS A 56 10.79 7.90 0.66
CA LYS A 56 10.08 7.56 -0.57
C LYS A 56 9.16 8.69 -0.97
N SER A 57 9.25 9.11 -2.23
CA SER A 57 8.39 10.16 -2.80
C SER A 57 7.05 9.57 -3.24
N TRP A 58 5.97 10.15 -2.75
CA TRP A 58 4.59 9.76 -3.07
C TRP A 58 3.82 10.95 -3.64
N GLN A 59 2.89 10.69 -4.57
CA GLN A 59 1.95 11.69 -5.05
C GLN A 59 0.78 11.79 -4.07
N ALA A 60 0.77 12.83 -3.24
CA ALA A 60 -0.38 13.14 -2.40
C ALA A 60 -1.44 13.88 -3.22
N VAL A 61 -2.70 13.60 -2.89
CA VAL A 61 -3.87 14.35 -3.38
C VAL A 61 -4.59 14.86 -2.14
N TRP A 62 -4.74 16.18 -2.04
CA TRP A 62 -5.33 16.85 -0.90
C TRP A 62 -6.72 17.37 -1.25
N LEU A 63 -7.63 17.30 -0.28
CA LEU A 63 -8.97 17.87 -0.32
C LEU A 63 -9.24 18.50 1.05
N GLU A 64 -9.30 19.83 1.11
CA GLU A 64 -9.48 20.57 2.36
C GLU A 64 -10.69 21.50 2.30
N ASN A 65 -11.40 21.60 3.43
CA ASN A 65 -12.48 22.56 3.67
C ASN A 65 -12.41 23.10 5.12
N ASP A 66 -13.43 23.82 5.58
CA ASP A 66 -13.46 24.45 6.91
C ASP A 66 -13.68 23.47 8.10
N TYR A 67 -13.85 22.16 7.86
CA TYR A 67 -14.20 21.10 8.84
C TYR A 67 -13.26 19.89 8.76
#